data_AF-S3CTR4-F1
#
_entry.id   AF-S3CTR4-F1
#
_cell.length_a   1.000
_cell.length_b   1.000
_cell.length_c   1.000
_cell.angle_alpha   90.00
_cell.angle_beta   90.00
_cell.angle_gamma   90.00
#
_symmetry.space_group_name_H-M   'P 1'
#
loop_
_entity.id
_entity.type
_entity.pdbx_description
1 polymer ?
#
loop_
_entity_poly.entity_id
_entity_poly.type
_entity_poly.pdbx_seq_one_letter_code
_entity_poly.pdbx_strand_id
1 'polypeptide(L)'
;MALAPKFAGQKFSAAATPTLHTLELYLDYVCPFSAKMFDTIYTSVIPLIKQKYPSKVQILFRQQALFDDAKSYYDVNLVNETRNQTYERLSKLGATVGLDEKEMLKLLWINDKPAEDGSLNTGNAVTNDLKVLVKMNRLVGVHVTPTVLFDGVVENSISSSFTGDQWAEWLEKNVA
;
A
#
# COMPACT_ATOMS: atom_id res chain seq x y z
N MET A 1 10.46 2.89 10.69
CA MET A 1 11.01 3.68 9.58
C MET A 1 11.96 2.78 8.81
N ALA A 2 11.93 2.83 7.48
CA ALA A 2 12.99 2.21 6.70
C ALA A 2 14.36 2.80 7.07
N LEU A 3 15.42 2.02 6.92
CA LEU A 3 16.79 2.41 7.25
C LEU A 3 17.69 2.07 6.08
N ALA A 4 18.38 3.07 5.54
CA ALA A 4 19.30 2.87 4.43
C ALA A 4 20.38 1.82 4.77
N PRO A 5 20.79 0.96 3.82
CA PRO A 5 21.83 -0.05 4.03
C PRO A 5 23.15 0.49 4.59
N LYS A 6 23.55 1.72 4.21
CA LYS A 6 24.75 2.37 4.76
C LYS A 6 24.72 2.60 6.28
N PHE A 7 23.52 2.57 6.89
CA PHE A 7 23.32 2.70 8.33
C PHE A 7 23.02 1.35 9.00
N ALA A 8 23.25 0.22 8.33
CA ALA A 8 22.91 -1.10 8.85
C ALA A 8 23.48 -1.40 10.25
N GLY A 9 24.62 -0.80 10.63
CA GLY A 9 25.20 -0.94 11.97
C GLY A 9 24.35 -0.36 13.12
N GLN A 10 23.34 0.46 12.82
CA GLN A 10 22.39 0.97 13.81
C GLN A 10 21.25 -0.03 14.12
N LYS A 11 21.13 -1.10 13.33
CA LYS A 11 20.08 -2.10 13.46
C LYS A 11 20.65 -3.39 14.05
N PHE A 12 20.09 -3.83 15.17
CA PHE A 12 20.22 -5.22 15.61
C PHE A 12 19.17 -6.09 14.89
N SER A 13 19.58 -7.24 14.37
CA SER A 13 18.68 -8.23 13.78
C SER A 13 18.97 -9.59 14.40
N ALA A 14 17.92 -10.30 14.82
CA ALA A 14 18.04 -11.64 15.41
C ALA A 14 18.60 -12.67 14.43
N ALA A 15 18.40 -12.45 13.13
CA ALA A 15 18.98 -13.24 12.04
C ALA A 15 19.83 -12.35 11.12
N ALA A 16 20.82 -12.95 10.46
CA ALA A 16 21.65 -12.28 9.46
C ALA A 16 20.86 -12.04 8.17
N THR A 17 19.95 -11.08 8.19
CA THR A 17 19.19 -10.64 7.02
C THR A 17 19.81 -9.35 6.47
N PRO A 18 20.15 -9.31 5.17
CA PRO A 18 20.65 -8.09 4.54
C PRO A 18 19.69 -6.90 4.76
N THR A 19 20.25 -5.73 5.03
CA THR A 19 19.47 -4.49 4.99
C THR A 19 19.31 -4.08 3.53
N LEU A 20 18.07 -3.99 3.06
CA LEU A 20 17.72 -3.56 1.71
C LEU A 20 17.34 -2.07 1.74
N HIS A 21 17.57 -1.40 0.62
CA HIS A 21 16.91 -0.13 0.35
C HIS A 21 15.38 -0.35 0.27
N THR A 22 14.60 0.57 0.82
CA THR A 22 13.14 0.48 0.81
C THR A 22 12.55 1.65 0.04
N LEU A 23 11.74 1.34 -0.97
CA LEU A 23 10.83 2.28 -1.59
C LEU A 23 9.45 2.11 -0.94
N GLU A 24 8.95 3.13 -0.25
CA GLU A 24 7.58 3.14 0.28
C GLU A 24 6.71 4.02 -0.62
N LEU A 25 5.63 3.44 -1.16
CA LEU A 25 4.76 4.10 -2.12
C LEU A 25 3.42 4.45 -1.46
N TYR A 26 3.11 5.75 -1.40
CA TYR A 26 1.85 6.28 -0.88
C TYR A 26 0.97 6.69 -2.06
N LEU A 27 0.09 5.78 -2.45
CA LEU A 27 -0.83 5.93 -3.57
C LEU A 27 -2.28 5.92 -3.08
N ASP A 28 -3.14 6.61 -3.79
CA ASP A 28 -4.60 6.61 -3.60
C ASP A 28 -5.28 6.02 -4.84
N TYR A 29 -6.11 4.98 -4.67
CA TYR A 29 -6.69 4.24 -5.79
C TYR A 29 -7.67 5.08 -6.61
N VAL A 30 -8.27 6.13 -6.03
CA VAL A 30 -9.16 7.04 -6.79
C VAL A 30 -8.39 8.17 -7.50
N CYS A 31 -7.08 8.32 -7.24
CA CYS A 31 -6.27 9.39 -7.81
C CYS A 31 -5.69 8.98 -9.18
N PRO A 32 -5.94 9.73 -10.27
CA PRO A 32 -5.43 9.38 -11.59
C PRO A 32 -3.89 9.45 -11.69
N PHE A 33 -3.24 10.33 -10.92
CA PHE A 33 -1.78 10.40 -10.87
C PHE A 33 -1.17 9.20 -10.13
N SER A 34 -1.86 8.70 -9.10
CA SER A 34 -1.47 7.47 -8.42
C SER A 34 -1.60 6.25 -9.33
N ALA A 35 -2.67 6.17 -10.12
CA ALA A 35 -2.83 5.12 -11.13
C ALA A 35 -1.68 5.14 -12.16
N LYS A 36 -1.31 6.32 -12.67
CA LYS A 36 -0.17 6.45 -13.61
C LYS A 36 1.16 5.95 -13.01
N MET A 37 1.44 6.29 -11.75
CA MET A 37 2.63 5.82 -11.06
C MET A 37 2.57 4.30 -10.83
N PHE A 38 1.42 3.79 -10.40
CA PHE A 38 1.19 2.36 -10.21
C PHE A 38 1.48 1.58 -11.49
N ASP A 39 0.90 1.98 -12.64
CA ASP A 39 1.11 1.31 -13.92
C ASP A 39 2.60 1.21 -14.27
N THR A 40 3.35 2.30 -14.09
CA THR A 40 4.79 2.31 -14.36
C THR A 40 5.57 1.42 -13.40
N ILE A 41 5.26 1.49 -12.10
CA ILE A 41 5.88 0.66 -11.08
C ILE A 41 5.69 -0.83 -11.42
N TYR A 42 4.46 -1.23 -11.76
CA TYR A 42 4.12 -2.63 -12.01
C TYR A 42 4.67 -3.16 -13.32
N THR A 43 4.56 -2.38 -14.39
CA THR A 43 4.95 -2.84 -15.74
C THR A 43 6.44 -2.71 -16.01
N SER A 44 7.13 -1.79 -15.35
CA SER A 44 8.53 -1.46 -15.65
C SER A 44 9.46 -1.63 -14.45
N VAL A 45 9.12 -1.05 -13.29
CA VAL A 45 10.06 -0.96 -12.15
C VAL A 45 10.18 -2.26 -11.38
N ILE A 46 9.08 -2.96 -11.11
CA ILE A 46 9.11 -4.27 -10.43
C ILE A 46 9.90 -5.31 -11.25
N PRO A 47 9.68 -5.48 -12.56
CA PRO A 47 10.52 -6.34 -13.40
C PRO A 47 12.01 -5.96 -13.34
N LEU A 48 12.32 -4.67 -13.43
CA LEU A 48 13.70 -4.17 -13.33
C LEU A 48 14.35 -4.52 -11.98
N ILE A 49 13.64 -4.30 -10.86
CA ILE A 49 14.14 -4.64 -9.52
C ILE A 49 14.38 -6.15 -9.41
N LYS A 50 13.45 -6.97 -9.88
CA LYS A 50 13.62 -8.44 -9.86
C LYS A 50 14.83 -8.88 -10.67
N GLN A 51 15.10 -8.24 -11.81
CA GLN A 51 16.22 -8.57 -12.68
C GLN A 51 17.57 -8.08 -12.17
N LYS A 52 17.65 -6.84 -11.67
CA LYS A 52 18.91 -6.14 -11.41
C LYS A 52 19.20 -5.90 -9.92
N TYR A 53 18.18 -5.81 -9.09
CA TYR A 53 18.28 -5.45 -7.66
C TYR A 53 17.59 -6.44 -6.69
N PRO A 54 17.51 -7.76 -6.96
CA PRO A 54 16.67 -8.68 -6.18
C PRO A 54 17.07 -8.81 -4.71
N SER A 55 18.33 -8.51 -4.39
CA SER A 55 18.87 -8.52 -3.02
C SER A 55 19.33 -7.14 -2.54
N LYS A 56 18.86 -6.07 -3.20
CA LYS A 56 19.20 -4.68 -2.85
C LYS A 56 17.98 -3.81 -2.53
N VAL A 57 16.83 -4.06 -3.17
CA VAL A 57 15.64 -3.20 -3.06
C VAL A 57 14.42 -4.01 -2.66
N GLN A 58 13.60 -3.43 -1.79
CA GLN A 58 12.23 -3.86 -1.51
C GLN A 58 11.26 -2.70 -1.73
N ILE A 59 10.01 -3.02 -2.07
CA ILE A 59 8.92 -2.05 -2.18
C ILE A 59 7.89 -2.36 -1.09
N LEU A 60 7.55 -1.35 -0.29
CA LEU A 60 6.36 -1.35 0.54
C LEU A 60 5.23 -0.68 -0.24
N PHE A 61 4.34 -1.50 -0.78
CA PHE A 61 3.14 -1.03 -1.48
C PHE A 61 1.89 -1.50 -0.74
N ARG A 62 0.94 -0.59 -0.53
CA ARG A 62 -0.35 -0.92 0.10
C ARG A 62 -1.39 -1.04 -1.03
N GLN A 63 -2.09 -2.18 -1.08
CA GLN A 63 -3.33 -2.40 -1.84
C GLN A 63 -3.19 -2.71 -3.36
N GLN A 64 -2.29 -3.60 -3.77
CA GLN A 64 -2.14 -4.06 -5.17
C GLN A 64 -3.47 -4.42 -5.86
N ALA A 65 -4.19 -5.40 -5.33
CA ALA A 65 -5.40 -5.90 -5.97
C ALA A 65 -6.48 -4.80 -6.12
N LEU A 66 -6.54 -3.85 -5.19
CA LEU A 66 -7.48 -2.73 -5.27
C LEU A 66 -7.13 -1.76 -6.40
N PHE A 67 -5.84 -1.56 -6.67
CA PHE A 67 -5.42 -0.75 -7.80
C PHE A 67 -5.71 -1.43 -9.14
N ASP A 68 -5.49 -2.75 -9.22
CA ASP A 68 -5.78 -3.53 -10.43
C ASP A 68 -7.28 -3.48 -10.80
N ASP A 69 -8.18 -3.42 -9.80
CA ASP A 69 -9.63 -3.31 -9.99
C ASP A 69 -10.20 -1.92 -9.66
N ALA A 70 -9.36 -0.87 -9.63
CA ALA A 70 -9.73 0.43 -9.07
C ALA A 70 -10.99 1.04 -9.70
N LYS A 71 -11.16 0.87 -11.03
CA LYS A 71 -12.33 1.36 -11.77
C LYS A 71 -13.64 0.86 -11.17
N SER A 72 -13.67 -0.39 -10.72
CA SER A 72 -14.84 -1.01 -10.11
C SER A 72 -15.22 -0.36 -8.78
N TYR A 73 -14.30 0.38 -8.15
CA TYR A 73 -14.45 1.05 -6.86
C TYR A 73 -14.45 2.59 -6.95
N TYR A 74 -14.60 3.15 -8.15
CA TYR A 74 -14.77 4.60 -8.32
C TYR A 74 -16.19 5.06 -7.96
N ASP A 75 -16.33 6.35 -7.68
CA ASP A 75 -17.54 6.98 -7.14
C ASP A 75 -18.83 6.55 -7.85
N VAL A 76 -18.86 6.63 -9.19
CA VAL A 76 -20.06 6.31 -9.98
C VAL A 76 -20.52 4.85 -9.84
N ASN A 77 -19.61 3.94 -9.51
CA ASN A 77 -19.88 2.52 -9.35
C ASN A 77 -20.29 2.16 -7.92
N LEU A 78 -19.97 3.00 -6.93
CA LEU A 78 -20.26 2.75 -5.51
C LEU A 78 -21.33 3.68 -4.92
N VAL A 79 -21.76 4.70 -5.65
CA VAL A 79 -22.60 5.80 -5.11
C VAL A 79 -23.89 5.34 -4.40
N ASN A 80 -24.46 4.19 -4.80
CA ASN A 80 -25.67 3.63 -4.20
C ASN A 80 -25.41 2.35 -3.41
N GLU A 81 -24.16 1.95 -3.22
CA GLU A 81 -23.83 0.76 -2.46
C GLU A 81 -23.89 1.01 -0.96
N THR A 82 -24.47 0.03 -0.25
CA THR A 82 -24.37 -0.02 1.19
C THR A 82 -22.98 -0.49 1.60
N ARG A 83 -22.59 -0.14 2.83
CA ARG A 83 -21.27 -0.48 3.38
C ARG A 83 -20.97 -1.99 3.37
N ASN A 84 -21.94 -2.84 3.70
CA ASN A 84 -21.75 -4.30 3.70
C ASN A 84 -21.66 -4.87 2.28
N GLN A 85 -22.36 -4.30 1.29
CA GLN A 85 -22.19 -4.69 -0.12
C GLN A 85 -20.77 -4.42 -0.62
N THR A 86 -20.20 -3.27 -0.28
CA THR A 86 -18.79 -2.97 -0.61
C THR A 86 -17.83 -3.95 0.10
N TYR A 87 -18.11 -4.35 1.34
CA TYR A 87 -17.30 -5.36 2.04
C TYR A 87 -17.40 -6.76 1.43
N GLU A 88 -18.55 -7.17 0.91
CA GLU A 88 -18.67 -8.42 0.13
C GLU A 88 -17.78 -8.36 -1.12
N ARG A 89 -17.81 -7.25 -1.86
CA ARG A 89 -16.96 -7.06 -3.05
C ARG A 89 -15.47 -7.07 -2.71
N LEU A 90 -15.08 -6.37 -1.65
CA LEU A 90 -13.70 -6.35 -1.17
C LEU A 90 -13.23 -7.74 -0.70
N SER A 91 -14.12 -8.56 -0.14
CA SER A 91 -13.80 -9.93 0.27
C SER A 91 -13.56 -10.84 -0.94
N LYS A 92 -14.37 -10.70 -2.00
CA LYS A 92 -14.14 -11.38 -3.29
C LYS A 92 -12.83 -10.95 -3.95
N LEU A 93 -12.50 -9.66 -3.89
CA LEU A 93 -11.23 -9.15 -4.36
C LEU A 93 -10.05 -9.71 -3.54
N GLY A 94 -10.20 -9.80 -2.21
CA GLY A 94 -9.22 -10.43 -1.34
C GLY A 94 -8.95 -11.90 -1.70
N ALA A 95 -9.99 -12.63 -2.13
CA ALA A 95 -9.85 -14.01 -2.57
C ALA A 95 -8.94 -14.18 -3.79
N THR A 96 -8.86 -13.17 -4.69
CA THR A 96 -7.98 -13.24 -5.87
C THR A 96 -6.50 -13.20 -5.51
N VAL A 97 -6.16 -12.72 -4.31
CA VAL A 97 -4.79 -12.71 -3.76
C VAL A 97 -4.57 -13.74 -2.66
N GLY A 98 -5.47 -14.73 -2.54
CA GLY A 98 -5.31 -15.89 -1.67
C GLY A 98 -5.85 -15.73 -0.25
N LEU A 99 -6.67 -14.72 0.03
CA LEU A 99 -7.39 -14.61 1.30
C LEU A 99 -8.64 -15.49 1.30
N ASP A 100 -9.06 -15.97 2.47
CA ASP A 100 -10.36 -16.63 2.60
C ASP A 100 -11.49 -15.59 2.56
N GLU A 101 -12.35 -15.66 1.54
CA GLU A 101 -13.45 -14.70 1.33
C GLU A 101 -14.40 -14.63 2.55
N LYS A 102 -14.73 -15.78 3.14
CA LYS A 102 -15.74 -15.86 4.22
C LYS A 102 -15.19 -15.31 5.52
N GLU A 103 -13.96 -15.65 5.87
CA GLU A 103 -13.30 -15.11 7.06
C GLU A 103 -13.03 -13.61 6.88
N MET A 104 -12.63 -13.15 5.69
CA MET A 104 -12.48 -11.73 5.41
C MET A 104 -13.81 -10.97 5.55
N LEU A 105 -14.90 -11.48 4.97
CA LEU A 105 -16.21 -10.86 5.08
C LEU A 105 -16.67 -10.78 6.53
N LYS A 106 -16.50 -11.86 7.29
CA LYS A 106 -16.81 -11.90 8.72
C LYS A 106 -16.05 -10.84 9.52
N LEU A 107 -14.79 -10.56 9.20
CA LEU A 107 -14.01 -9.51 9.86
C LEU A 107 -14.48 -8.10 9.48
N LEU A 108 -14.97 -7.91 8.25
CA LEU A 108 -15.40 -6.62 7.72
C LEU A 108 -16.85 -6.27 8.08
N TRP A 109 -17.70 -7.28 8.25
CA TRP A 109 -19.14 -7.14 8.41
C TRP A 109 -19.53 -6.22 9.56
N ILE A 110 -20.57 -5.41 9.33
CA ILE A 110 -21.16 -4.54 10.33
C ILE A 110 -22.60 -4.97 10.61
N ASN A 111 -22.91 -5.13 11.90
CA ASN A 111 -24.24 -5.48 12.36
C ASN A 111 -25.21 -4.30 12.15
N ASP A 112 -26.44 -4.59 11.72
CA ASP A 112 -27.50 -3.62 11.52
C ASP A 112 -28.28 -3.28 12.80
N LYS A 113 -27.89 -3.89 13.93
CA LYS A 113 -28.47 -3.68 15.25
C LYS A 113 -27.47 -3.05 16.22
N PRO A 114 -27.95 -2.32 17.24
CA PRO A 114 -27.11 -1.86 18.34
C PRO A 114 -26.41 -3.02 19.06
N ALA A 115 -25.28 -2.73 19.70
CA ALA A 115 -24.68 -3.65 20.65
C ALA A 115 -25.57 -3.86 21.89
N GLU A 116 -25.25 -4.86 22.71
CA GLU A 116 -26.00 -5.18 23.94
C GLU A 116 -26.07 -4.01 24.92
N ASP A 117 -25.07 -3.13 24.92
CA ASP A 117 -25.01 -1.91 25.72
C ASP A 117 -25.74 -0.71 25.09
N GLY A 118 -26.36 -0.89 23.93
CA GLY A 118 -27.04 0.15 23.15
C GLY A 118 -26.13 0.94 22.21
N SER A 119 -24.83 0.63 22.11
CA SER A 119 -23.91 1.35 21.23
C SER A 119 -24.28 1.22 19.76
N LEU A 120 -24.31 2.36 19.05
CA LEU A 120 -24.62 2.46 17.61
C LEU A 120 -23.37 2.51 16.70
N ASN A 121 -22.19 2.73 17.29
CA ASN A 121 -20.92 2.86 16.56
C ASN A 121 -19.94 1.76 16.99
N THR A 122 -20.28 0.53 16.63
CA THR A 122 -19.53 -0.68 17.03
C THR A 122 -18.33 -0.97 16.13
N GLY A 123 -18.34 -0.45 14.90
CA GLY A 123 -17.29 -0.70 13.91
C GLY A 123 -17.27 -2.16 13.45
N ASN A 124 -16.11 -2.63 12.99
CA ASN A 124 -15.87 -4.01 12.58
C ASN A 124 -14.57 -4.54 13.20
N ALA A 125 -14.27 -5.83 13.00
CA ALA A 125 -13.16 -6.49 13.66
C ALA A 125 -11.78 -5.92 13.28
N VAL A 126 -11.65 -5.31 12.09
CA VAL A 126 -10.39 -4.73 11.60
C VAL A 126 -10.16 -3.28 12.06
N THR A 127 -11.11 -2.68 12.78
CA THR A 127 -11.05 -1.26 13.16
C THR A 127 -9.80 -0.93 13.98
N ASN A 128 -9.37 -1.82 14.87
CA ASN A 128 -8.18 -1.59 15.69
C ASN A 128 -6.88 -1.69 14.88
N ASP A 129 -6.81 -2.60 13.90
CA ASP A 129 -5.67 -2.69 12.98
C ASP A 129 -5.56 -1.44 12.12
N LEU A 130 -6.70 -0.96 11.60
CA LEU A 130 -6.75 0.30 10.85
C LEU A 130 -6.25 1.48 11.70
N LYS A 131 -6.61 1.56 12.99
CA LYS A 131 -6.10 2.61 13.88
C LYS A 131 -4.58 2.56 14.02
N VAL A 132 -3.97 1.38 14.06
CA VAL A 132 -2.49 1.26 14.08
C VAL A 132 -1.89 1.79 12.78
N LEU A 133 -2.45 1.40 11.63
CA LEU A 133 -1.99 1.91 10.33
C LEU A 133 -2.13 3.44 10.20
N VAL A 134 -3.23 4.00 10.69
CA VAL A 134 -3.43 5.46 10.74
C VAL A 134 -2.37 6.14 11.61
N LYS A 135 -2.05 5.59 12.79
CA LYS A 135 -0.98 6.12 13.66
C LYS A 135 0.38 6.08 12.96
N MET A 136 0.70 4.98 12.28
CA MET A 136 1.95 4.87 11.51
C MET A 136 2.03 5.95 10.42
N ASN A 137 0.99 6.09 9.59
CA ASN A 137 0.98 7.07 8.50
C ASN A 137 1.02 8.53 8.99
N ARG A 138 0.38 8.84 10.12
CA ARG A 138 0.44 10.17 10.73
C ARG A 138 1.86 10.57 11.15
N LEU A 139 2.69 9.62 11.59
CA LEU A 139 4.09 9.89 11.94
C LEU A 139 4.96 10.17 10.72
N VAL A 140 4.59 9.63 9.55
CA VAL A 140 5.32 9.86 8.30
C VAL A 140 5.01 11.24 7.73
N GLY A 141 3.77 11.72 7.90
CA GLY A 141 3.39 13.08 7.50
C GLY A 141 3.28 13.26 5.98
N VAL A 142 2.93 12.20 5.24
CA VAL A 142 2.54 12.32 3.82
C VAL A 142 1.16 12.95 3.76
N HIS A 143 1.03 14.07 3.03
CA HIS A 143 -0.22 14.82 2.90
C HIS A 143 -0.90 14.67 1.54
N VAL A 144 -0.17 14.20 0.52
CA VAL A 144 -0.63 14.16 -0.87
C VAL A 144 -0.17 12.86 -1.53
N THR A 145 -0.99 12.32 -2.42
CA THR A 145 -0.63 11.18 -3.28
C THR A 145 -0.52 11.62 -4.75
N PRO A 146 0.39 11.02 -5.54
CA PRO A 146 1.38 10.03 -5.11
C PRO A 146 2.55 10.66 -4.36
N THR A 147 3.08 9.97 -3.36
CA THR A 147 4.34 10.31 -2.69
C THR A 147 5.21 9.05 -2.59
N VAL A 148 6.51 9.20 -2.86
CA VAL A 148 7.50 8.13 -2.71
C VAL A 148 8.43 8.48 -1.56
N LEU A 149 8.66 7.52 -0.67
CA LEU A 149 9.76 7.59 0.29
C LEU A 149 10.86 6.62 -0.14
N PHE A 150 12.11 7.06 -0.04
CA PHE A 150 13.29 6.23 -0.17
C PHE A 150 14.01 6.18 1.17
N ASP A 151 14.19 4.98 1.71
CA ASP A 151 14.82 4.74 3.01
C ASP A 151 14.24 5.60 4.15
N GLY A 152 12.93 5.83 4.10
CA GLY A 152 12.18 6.58 5.10
C GLY A 152 12.18 8.10 4.91
N VAL A 153 12.78 8.61 3.82
CA VAL A 153 12.83 10.04 3.48
C VAL A 153 12.00 10.30 2.21
N VAL A 154 11.20 11.37 2.20
CA VAL A 154 10.42 11.76 1.01
C VAL A 154 11.36 12.09 -0.15
N GLU A 155 11.19 11.40 -1.28
CA GLU A 155 11.97 11.60 -2.50
C GLU A 155 11.18 12.47 -3.49
N ASN A 156 11.44 13.78 -3.44
CA ASN A 156 10.72 14.77 -4.24
C ASN A 156 11.11 14.77 -5.72
N SER A 157 12.21 14.11 -6.12
CA SER A 157 12.57 14.05 -7.54
C SER A 157 11.67 13.13 -8.36
N ILE A 158 10.99 12.18 -7.70
CA ILE A 158 10.17 11.17 -8.37
C ILE A 158 8.76 11.72 -8.57
N SER A 159 8.44 11.99 -9.84
CA SER A 159 7.10 12.41 -10.26
C SER A 159 6.22 11.21 -10.60
N SER A 160 4.90 11.37 -10.53
CA SER A 160 3.92 10.41 -11.09
C SER A 160 4.10 10.14 -12.59
N SER A 161 4.85 11.01 -13.28
CA SER A 161 5.15 10.89 -14.70
C SER A 161 6.53 10.30 -14.99
N PHE A 162 7.29 9.86 -13.98
CA PHE A 162 8.55 9.17 -14.19
C PHE A 162 8.36 7.97 -15.11
N THR A 163 9.14 7.89 -16.19
CA THR A 163 9.15 6.74 -17.10
C THR A 163 9.96 5.58 -16.52
N GLY A 164 9.83 4.39 -17.11
CA GLY A 164 10.66 3.24 -16.75
C GLY A 164 12.17 3.53 -16.85
N ASP A 165 12.60 4.27 -17.87
CA ASP A 165 14.00 4.65 -18.06
C ASP A 165 14.48 5.63 -16.97
N GLN A 166 13.65 6.61 -16.60
CA GLN A 166 13.98 7.54 -15.51
C GLN A 166 14.07 6.82 -14.16
N TRP A 167 13.20 5.84 -13.92
CA TRP A 167 13.32 4.95 -12.77
C TRP A 167 14.61 4.12 -12.81
N ALA A 168 14.99 3.61 -13.98
CA ALA A 168 16.21 2.83 -14.14
C ALA A 168 17.47 3.65 -13.85
N GLU A 169 17.54 4.87 -14.39
CA GLU A 169 18.62 5.83 -14.12
C GLU A 169 18.68 6.20 -12.63
N TRP A 170 17.52 6.51 -12.03
CA TRP A 170 17.45 6.88 -10.62
C TRP A 170 17.87 5.71 -9.72
N LEU A 171 17.43 4.49 -10.01
CA LEU A 171 17.84 3.29 -9.26
C LEU A 171 19.35 3.02 -9.42
N GLU A 172 19.90 3.15 -10.62
CA GLU A 172 21.35 3.00 -10.82
C GLU A 172 22.14 3.97 -9.93
N LYS A 173 21.73 5.24 -9.90
CA LYS A 173 22.42 6.26 -9.13
C LYS A 173 22.34 6.05 -7.61
N ASN A 174 21.22 5.54 -7.11
CA ASN A 174 20.93 5.53 -5.66
C ASN A 174 21.05 4.15 -5.00
N VAL A 175 21.12 3.07 -5.79
CA VAL A 175 21.11 1.67 -5.30
C VAL A 175 22.32 0.87 -5.77
N ALA A 176 22.89 1.16 -6.95
CA ALA A 176 23.95 0.34 -7.55
C ALA A 176 25.22 0.29 -6.70
#